data_AF-A0A8S3JYG4-F1
#
_entry.id   AF-A0A8S3JYG4-F1
#
_cell.length_a   1.000
_cell.length_b   1.000
_cell.length_c   1.000
_cell.angle_alpha   90.00
_cell.angle_beta   90.00
_cell.angle_gamma   90.00
#
_symmetry.space_group_name_H-M   'P 1'
#
loop_
_entity.id
_entity.type
_entity.pdbx_description
1 polymer ?
#
loop_
_entity_poly.entity_id
_entity_poly.type
_entity_poly.pdbx_seq_one_letter_code
_entity_poly.pdbx_strand_id
1 'polypeptide(L)'
;MQIISSVIFLVFFFTTYVYTVRIGSFNLHQYGSSKAADSIVTGIIADILNDFDVAAIQEITDVTMKAPYILLDSLNKRSLSRPYSMALSGRVGRSTSKEQFIFFNRESTSGVKLIDNYLYDDKSNYFERPP
;
A
#
# COMPACT_ATOMS: atom_id res chain seq x y z
N MET A 1 37.84 -39.17 10.03
CA MET A 1 36.52 -39.08 9.35
C MET A 1 35.48 -38.23 10.09
N GLN A 2 35.54 -38.04 11.41
CA GLN A 2 34.56 -37.21 12.15
C GLN A 2 34.64 -35.70 11.84
N ILE A 3 35.85 -35.16 11.62
CA ILE A 3 36.06 -33.71 11.38
C ILE A 3 35.49 -33.27 10.03
N ILE A 4 35.50 -34.15 9.02
CA ILE A 4 34.97 -33.86 7.67
C ILE A 4 33.44 -33.76 7.70
N SER A 5 32.77 -34.52 8.58
CA SER A 5 31.31 -34.43 8.80
C SER A 5 30.90 -33.11 9.47
N SER A 6 31.69 -32.64 10.44
CA SER A 6 31.42 -31.37 11.15
C SER A 6 31.59 -30.13 10.27
N VAL A 7 32.51 -30.14 9.30
CA VAL A 7 32.70 -29.03 8.36
C VAL A 7 31.57 -28.98 7.32
N ILE A 8 31.07 -30.13 6.87
CA ILE A 8 29.93 -30.19 5.93
C ILE A 8 28.62 -29.72 6.61
N PHE A 9 28.47 -29.91 7.92
CA PHE A 9 27.31 -29.41 8.68
C PHE A 9 27.32 -27.88 8.85
N LEU A 10 28.49 -27.23 8.83
CA LEU A 10 28.62 -25.77 8.95
C LEU A 10 28.35 -25.03 7.63
N VAL A 11 28.48 -25.71 6.48
CA VAL A 11 28.29 -25.11 5.14
C VAL A 11 26.81 -25.00 4.76
N PHE A 12 25.88 -25.60 5.53
CA PHE A 12 24.47 -25.68 5.14
C PHE A 12 23.54 -24.54 5.62
N PHE A 13 24.02 -23.51 6.32
CA PHE A 13 23.12 -22.48 6.88
C PHE A 13 23.51 -21.02 6.61
N PHE A 14 24.15 -20.75 5.48
CA PHE A 14 24.09 -19.41 4.89
C PHE A 14 23.17 -19.43 3.67
N THR A 15 21.91 -19.83 3.87
CA THR A 15 20.86 -19.35 2.98
C THR A 15 20.72 -17.87 3.27
N THR A 16 21.30 -17.03 2.41
CA THR A 16 21.03 -15.60 2.46
C THR A 16 19.53 -15.43 2.27
N TYR A 17 18.81 -15.11 3.35
CA TYR A 17 17.39 -14.79 3.28
C TYR A 17 17.27 -13.45 2.55
N VAL A 18 17.17 -13.49 1.22
CA VAL A 18 17.01 -12.28 0.41
C VAL A 18 15.58 -11.80 0.59
N TYR A 19 15.40 -10.84 1.50
CA TYR A 19 14.13 -10.19 1.70
C TYR A 19 13.89 -9.18 0.55
N THR A 20 12.92 -9.46 -0.33
CA THR A 20 12.55 -8.54 -1.40
C THR A 20 11.30 -7.77 -0.99
N VAL A 21 11.38 -6.43 -1.05
CA VAL A 21 10.23 -5.54 -0.80
C VAL A 21 9.68 -5.06 -2.14
N ARG A 22 8.39 -5.32 -2.41
CA ARG A 22 7.68 -4.80 -3.59
C ARG A 22 6.99 -3.50 -3.24
N ILE A 23 7.39 -2.41 -3.90
CA ILE A 23 6.79 -1.08 -3.70
C ILE A 23 6.09 -0.69 -5.00
N GLY A 24 4.85 -0.22 -4.89
CA GLY A 24 4.03 0.20 -6.03
C GLY A 24 3.34 1.53 -5.79
N SER A 25 2.94 2.17 -6.88
CA SER A 25 2.03 3.32 -6.82
C SER A 25 0.92 3.13 -7.85
N PHE A 26 -0.31 3.46 -7.49
CA PHE A 26 -1.48 3.27 -8.35
C PHE A 26 -2.44 4.45 -8.22
N ASN A 27 -2.64 5.15 -9.33
CA ASN A 27 -3.71 6.12 -9.49
C ASN A 27 -4.99 5.38 -9.92
N LEU A 28 -6.04 5.45 -9.10
CA LEU A 28 -7.29 4.71 -9.33
C LEU A 28 -8.33 5.49 -10.14
N HIS A 29 -7.95 6.66 -10.62
CA HIS A 29 -8.73 7.59 -11.40
C HIS A 29 -10.10 7.93 -10.79
N GLN A 30 -10.20 8.98 -9.97
CA GLN A 30 -11.45 9.34 -9.29
C GLN A 30 -12.13 8.19 -8.54
N TYR A 31 -11.38 7.47 -7.70
CA TYR A 31 -11.94 6.40 -6.87
C TYR A 31 -12.77 7.00 -5.73
N GLY A 32 -14.06 7.17 -6.02
CA GLY A 32 -15.09 7.68 -5.11
C GLY A 32 -16.06 6.60 -4.62
N SER A 33 -17.13 7.03 -3.95
CA SER A 33 -18.13 6.12 -3.35
C SER A 33 -18.77 5.17 -4.38
N SER A 34 -18.98 5.62 -5.62
CA SER A 34 -19.55 4.78 -6.68
C SER A 34 -18.64 3.61 -7.07
N LYS A 35 -17.34 3.85 -7.31
CA LYS A 35 -16.39 2.77 -7.62
C LYS A 35 -16.15 1.86 -6.42
N ALA A 36 -16.15 2.42 -5.21
CA ALA A 36 -16.02 1.63 -3.99
C ALA A 36 -17.22 0.70 -3.74
N ALA A 37 -18.44 1.11 -4.13
CA ALA A 37 -19.64 0.29 -4.03
C ALA A 37 -19.66 -0.87 -5.04
N ASP A 38 -18.92 -0.75 -6.14
CA ASP A 38 -18.73 -1.85 -7.09
C ASP A 38 -17.71 -2.86 -6.53
N SER A 39 -18.23 -4.00 -6.08
CA SER A 39 -17.43 -5.07 -5.48
C SER A 39 -16.51 -5.77 -6.48
N ILE A 40 -16.84 -5.75 -7.77
CA ILE A 40 -16.00 -6.34 -8.83
C ILE A 40 -14.79 -5.43 -9.04
N VAL A 41 -15.02 -4.13 -9.25
CA VAL A 41 -13.95 -3.13 -9.44
C VAL A 41 -13.03 -3.08 -8.22
N THR A 42 -13.62 -2.93 -7.03
CA THR A 42 -12.86 -2.89 -5.77
C THR A 42 -12.14 -4.22 -5.50
N GLY A 43 -12.71 -5.33 -5.94
CA GLY A 43 -12.06 -6.64 -5.88
C GLY A 43 -10.81 -6.70 -6.74
N ILE A 44 -10.91 -6.33 -8.02
CA ILE A 44 -9.79 -6.32 -8.97
C ILE A 44 -8.67 -5.40 -8.48
N ILE A 45 -9.00 -4.21 -7.99
CA ILE A 45 -8.00 -3.28 -7.43
C ILE A 45 -7.30 -3.93 -6.24
N ALA A 46 -8.05 -4.54 -5.32
CA ALA A 46 -7.47 -5.23 -4.17
C ALA A 46 -6.57 -6.41 -4.57
N ASP A 47 -6.92 -7.17 -5.61
CA ASP A 47 -6.08 -8.24 -6.17
C ASP A 47 -4.76 -7.69 -6.71
N ILE A 48 -4.79 -6.59 -7.47
CA ILE A 48 -3.58 -5.90 -7.96
C ILE A 48 -2.71 -5.41 -6.79
N LEU A 49 -3.33 -4.79 -5.79
CA LEU A 49 -2.59 -4.25 -4.64
C LEU A 49 -1.98 -5.35 -3.78
N ASN A 50 -2.57 -6.56 -3.72
CA ASN A 50 -2.08 -7.68 -2.93
C ASN A 50 -0.67 -8.15 -3.33
N ASP A 51 -0.19 -7.77 -4.52
CA ASP A 51 1.14 -8.07 -5.02
C ASP A 51 2.26 -7.24 -4.38
N PHE A 52 1.93 -6.18 -3.65
CA PHE A 52 2.89 -5.24 -3.08
C PHE A 52 3.06 -5.43 -1.57
N ASP A 53 4.17 -4.94 -1.03
CA ASP A 53 4.41 -4.82 0.40
C ASP A 53 4.11 -3.41 0.89
N VAL A 54 4.28 -2.43 0.00
CA VAL A 54 3.90 -1.03 0.17
C VAL A 54 3.23 -0.55 -1.12
N ALA A 55 2.05 0.06 -1.01
CA ALA A 55 1.34 0.64 -2.14
C ALA A 55 0.89 2.07 -1.86
N ALA A 56 1.28 3.01 -2.71
CA ALA A 56 0.85 4.41 -2.67
C ALA A 56 -0.33 4.64 -3.62
N ILE A 57 -1.51 4.98 -3.09
CA ILE A 57 -2.74 5.16 -3.85
C ILE A 57 -3.07 6.64 -4.02
N GLN A 58 -3.50 7.02 -5.22
CA GLN A 58 -3.82 8.40 -5.60
C GLN A 58 -5.22 8.50 -6.22
N GLU A 59 -5.73 9.74 -6.34
CA GLU A 59 -7.05 10.09 -6.86
C GLU A 59 -8.23 9.44 -6.13
N ILE A 60 -8.17 9.38 -4.79
CA ILE A 60 -9.33 9.00 -3.98
C ILE A 60 -10.22 10.22 -3.78
N THR A 61 -11.39 10.26 -4.43
CA THR A 61 -12.24 11.47 -4.50
C THR A 61 -13.47 11.42 -3.59
N ASP A 62 -13.61 10.36 -2.78
CA ASP A 62 -14.81 10.14 -1.94
C ASP A 62 -14.97 11.18 -0.82
N VAL A 63 -15.95 12.06 -0.97
CA VAL A 63 -16.31 13.07 0.04
C VAL A 63 -16.78 12.47 1.36
N THR A 64 -17.29 11.23 1.34
CA THR A 64 -17.79 10.54 2.54
C THR A 64 -16.67 9.86 3.34
N MET A 65 -15.46 9.81 2.78
CA MET A 65 -14.26 9.18 3.35
C MET A 65 -14.43 7.68 3.66
N LYS A 66 -15.37 6.98 3.03
CA LYS A 66 -15.63 5.55 3.22
C LYS A 66 -14.85 4.68 2.25
N ALA A 67 -14.63 5.15 1.02
CA ALA A 67 -13.95 4.42 -0.04
C ALA A 67 -12.57 3.85 0.37
N PRO A 68 -11.68 4.58 1.08
CA PRO A 68 -10.43 4.03 1.58
C PRO A 68 -10.61 2.76 2.43
N TYR A 69 -11.59 2.77 3.34
CA TYR A 69 -11.84 1.67 4.26
C TYR A 69 -12.46 0.46 3.57
N ILE A 70 -13.37 0.70 2.62
CA ILE A 70 -13.94 -0.37 1.77
C ILE A 70 -12.83 -1.08 0.99
N LEU A 71 -11.88 -0.30 0.45
CA LEU A 71 -10.73 -0.86 -0.26
C LEU A 71 -9.79 -1.63 0.68
N LEU A 72 -9.49 -1.08 1.86
CA LEU A 72 -8.68 -1.78 2.88
C LEU A 72 -9.32 -3.11 3.29
N ASP A 73 -10.63 -3.13 3.53
CA ASP A 73 -11.37 -4.35 3.88
C ASP A 73 -11.32 -5.40 2.76
N SER A 74 -11.51 -4.96 1.50
CA SER A 74 -11.41 -5.82 0.32
C SER A 74 -10.00 -6.42 0.16
N LEU A 75 -8.98 -5.60 0.43
CA LEU A 75 -7.57 -6.01 0.39
C LEU A 75 -7.24 -6.99 1.51
N ASN A 76 -7.65 -6.72 2.75
CA ASN A 76 -7.37 -7.59 3.89
C ASN A 76 -8.11 -8.93 3.82
N LYS A 77 -9.28 -9.01 3.17
CA LYS A 77 -9.94 -10.29 2.86
C LYS A 77 -9.11 -11.20 1.95
N ARG A 78 -8.21 -10.64 1.13
CA ARG A 78 -7.30 -11.39 0.23
C ARG A 78 -5.95 -11.70 0.85
N SER A 79 -5.63 -11.09 1.99
CA SER A 79 -4.31 -11.17 2.61
C SER A 79 -4.38 -11.52 4.10
N LEU A 80 -5.19 -12.53 4.45
CA LEU A 80 -5.46 -12.91 5.85
C LEU A 80 -4.20 -13.17 6.68
N SER A 81 -3.17 -13.80 6.09
CA SER A 81 -1.90 -14.11 6.77
C SER A 81 -0.91 -12.94 6.81
N ARG A 82 -1.17 -11.88 6.05
CA ARG A 82 -0.29 -10.73 5.88
C ARG A 82 -1.13 -9.43 5.84
N PRO A 83 -1.88 -9.08 6.90
CA PRO A 83 -2.80 -7.95 6.83
C PRO A 83 -2.06 -6.64 6.54
N TYR A 84 -2.73 -5.75 5.80
CA TYR A 84 -2.30 -4.39 5.55
C TYR A 84 -2.78 -3.44 6.64
N SER A 85 -1.91 -2.49 6.94
CA SER A 85 -2.21 -1.23 7.62
C SER A 85 -2.38 -0.11 6.58
N MET A 86 -2.97 1.01 7.00
CA MET A 86 -3.30 2.14 6.15
C MET A 86 -2.88 3.45 6.82
N ALA A 87 -2.05 4.24 6.14
CA ALA A 87 -1.89 5.66 6.42
C ALA A 87 -2.67 6.46 5.39
N LEU A 88 -3.67 7.22 5.85
CA LEU A 88 -4.60 7.97 5.00
C LEU A 88 -4.39 9.47 5.20
N SER A 89 -4.22 10.22 4.12
CA SER A 89 -4.13 11.68 4.19
C SER A 89 -5.49 12.34 4.43
N GLY A 90 -5.46 13.60 4.85
CA GLY A 90 -6.62 14.49 4.71
C GLY A 90 -6.99 14.71 3.23
N ARG A 91 -8.18 15.28 2.99
CA ARG A 91 -8.61 15.68 1.64
C ARG A 91 -7.90 16.96 1.19
N VAL A 92 -7.20 16.89 0.07
CA VAL A 92 -6.35 17.98 -0.47
C VAL A 92 -6.71 18.32 -1.90
N GLY A 93 -6.47 19.57 -2.28
CA GLY A 93 -6.87 20.14 -3.56
C GLY A 93 -7.32 21.58 -3.37
N ARG A 94 -6.97 22.46 -4.31
CA ARG A 94 -7.31 23.89 -4.24
C ARG A 94 -8.73 24.18 -4.69
N SER A 95 -9.25 23.35 -5.59
CA SER A 95 -10.62 23.45 -6.11
C SER A 95 -11.64 22.74 -5.22
N THR A 96 -12.90 22.72 -5.67
CA THR A 96 -13.96 21.90 -5.07
C THR A 96 -13.68 20.40 -5.17
N SER A 97 -12.91 19.99 -6.19
CA SER A 97 -12.41 18.62 -6.32
C SER A 97 -11.21 18.43 -5.39
N LYS A 98 -11.38 17.58 -4.38
CA LYS A 98 -10.32 17.21 -3.45
C LYS A 98 -10.13 15.71 -3.42
N GLU A 99 -8.89 15.30 -3.24
CA GLU A 99 -8.45 13.92 -3.27
C GLU A 99 -7.77 13.52 -1.96
N GLN A 100 -7.62 12.22 -1.73
CA GLN A 100 -6.80 11.67 -0.65
C GLN A 100 -5.72 10.76 -1.24
N PHE A 101 -4.63 10.67 -0.50
CA PHE A 101 -3.56 9.70 -0.72
C PHE A 101 -3.61 8.63 0.35
N ILE A 102 -3.25 7.41 -0.04
CA ILE A 102 -3.15 6.27 0.88
C ILE A 102 -1.77 5.65 0.74
N PHE A 103 -1.15 5.31 1.86
CA PHE A 103 -0.10 4.30 1.91
C PHE A 103 -0.66 3.04 2.58
N PHE A 104 -0.75 1.96 1.81
CA PHE A 104 -0.94 0.63 2.37
C PHE A 104 0.41 -0.02 2.62
N ASN A 105 0.59 -0.68 3.75
CA ASN A 105 1.83 -1.36 4.09
C ASN A 105 1.58 -2.59 4.98
N ARG A 106 2.45 -3.61 4.88
CA ARG A 106 2.34 -4.86 5.64
C ARG A 106 3.26 -4.89 6.86
N GLU A 107 3.10 -3.99 7.82
CA GLU A 107 4.10 -3.78 8.90
C GLU A 107 4.55 -5.04 9.64
N SER A 108 3.61 -5.95 9.89
CA SER A 108 3.87 -7.18 10.62
C SER A 108 4.62 -8.25 9.84
N THR A 109 4.70 -8.14 8.50
CA THR A 109 5.21 -9.23 7.65
C THR A 109 6.16 -8.79 6.55
N SER A 110 6.23 -7.50 6.20
CA SER A 110 7.09 -6.98 5.12
C SER A 110 8.49 -6.53 5.57
N GLY A 111 8.78 -6.53 6.88
CA GLY A 111 9.98 -5.87 7.41
C GLY A 111 10.01 -4.35 7.19
N VAL A 112 8.94 -3.76 6.66
CA VAL A 112 8.76 -2.32 6.48
C VAL A 112 7.93 -1.77 7.62
N LYS A 113 8.40 -0.70 8.25
CA LYS A 113 7.65 0.01 9.29
C LYS A 113 7.38 1.44 8.86
N LEU A 114 6.14 1.90 9.00
CA LEU A 114 5.86 3.33 8.86
C LEU A 114 6.41 4.06 10.08
N ILE A 115 7.36 4.97 9.86
CA ILE A 115 7.96 5.77 10.94
C ILE A 115 7.18 7.08 11.12
N ASP A 116 6.84 7.73 10.02
CA ASP A 116 6.08 8.98 10.01
C ASP A 116 5.36 9.15 8.67
N ASN A 117 4.32 10.00 8.66
CA ASN A 117 3.65 10.45 7.44
C ASN A 117 3.23 11.91 7.62
N TYR A 118 3.48 12.71 6.60
CA TYR A 118 3.07 14.10 6.56
C TYR A 118 2.56 14.47 5.18
N LEU A 119 1.65 15.43 5.15
CA LEU A 119 1.20 16.04 3.93
C LEU A 119 2.06 17.28 3.68
N TYR A 120 2.68 17.36 2.50
CA TYR A 120 3.39 18.56 2.11
C TYR A 120 2.42 19.69 1.79
N ASP A 121 2.56 20.83 2.46
CA ASP A 121 1.79 22.04 2.20
C ASP A 121 2.32 22.75 0.93
N ASP A 122 1.75 22.40 -0.21
CA ASP A 122 2.09 22.99 -1.50
C ASP A 122 1.50 24.40 -1.67
N LYS A 123 2.11 25.38 -0.99
CA LYS A 123 1.70 26.80 -1.08
C LYS A 123 1.90 27.40 -2.46
N SER A 124 2.87 26.91 -3.23
CA SER A 124 3.28 27.49 -4.51
C SER A 124 2.67 26.82 -5.74
N ASN A 125 1.84 25.80 -5.53
CA ASN A 125 1.14 25.06 -6.58
C ASN A 125 2.07 24.32 -7.54
N TYR A 126 3.21 23.83 -7.03
CA TYR A 126 4.17 23.11 -7.86
C TYR A 126 3.68 21.71 -8.26
N PHE A 127 2.71 21.15 -7.52
CA PHE A 127 2.28 19.76 -7.70
C PHE A 127 0.86 19.61 -8.24
N GLU A 128 0.08 20.70 -8.38
CA GLU A 128 -1.23 20.64 -9.02
C GLU A 128 -1.07 20.54 -10.54
N ARG A 129 -1.80 19.59 -11.14
CA ARG A 129 -1.77 19.40 -12.60
C ARG A 129 -2.51 20.57 -13.28
N PRO A 130 -2.04 21.05 -14.44
CA PRO A 130 -2.82 21.95 -15.27
C PRO A 130 -4.19 21.32 -15.61
N PRO A 131 -5.25 22.14 -15.76
CA PRO A 131 -6.55 21.65 -16.22
C PRO A 131 -6.49 21.07 -17.64
#